data_AF-R5L781-F1
#
_entry.id   AF-R5L781-F1
#
_cell.length_a   1.000
_cell.length_b   1.000
_cell.length_c   1.000
_cell.angle_alpha   90.00
_cell.angle_beta   90.00
_cell.angle_gamma   90.00
#
_symmetry.space_group_name_H-M   'P 1'
#
loop_
_entity.id
_entity.type
_entity.pdbx_description
1 polymer ?
#
loop_
_entity_poly.entity_id
_entity_poly.type
_entity_poly.pdbx_seq_one_letter_code
_entity_poly.pdbx_strand_id
1 'polypeptide(L)' 'MNKFLHLGNAHDAEDILNLSSVYYQPEKAVDTLLADPDTDKSELPVDEVTITVTFQDGKKARKTVNVSFDKDGVAQFVMK' A
#
# COMPACT_ATOMS: atom_id res chain seq x y z
N MET A 1 -20.07 15.90 26.83
CA MET A 1 -20.70 16.64 25.71
C MET A 1 -20.05 16.17 24.42
N ASN A 2 -20.78 15.38 23.62
CA ASN A 2 -20.31 14.86 22.35
C ASN A 2 -20.28 16.00 21.33
N LYS A 3 -19.10 16.29 20.78
CA LYS A 3 -18.96 17.23 19.66
C LYS A 3 -19.03 16.41 18.37
N PHE A 4 -20.17 16.49 17.70
CA PHE A 4 -20.42 15.92 16.39
C PHE A 4 -19.46 16.57 15.38
N LEU A 5 -18.60 15.77 14.75
CA LEU A 5 -17.79 16.24 13.63
C LEU A 5 -18.70 16.32 12.40
N HIS A 6 -18.81 17.55 11.90
CA HIS A 6 -19.50 17.91 10.69
C HIS A 6 -18.74 17.37 9.49
N LEU A 7 -19.43 16.62 8.61
CA LEU A 7 -18.94 16.30 7.28
C LEU A 7 -19.36 17.43 6.35
N GLY A 8 -18.49 18.42 6.19
CA GLY A 8 -18.62 19.50 5.22
C GLY A 8 -17.37 19.52 4.35
N ASN A 9 -17.52 19.17 3.07
CA ASN A 9 -16.48 19.25 2.05
C ASN A 9 -16.01 20.70 1.88
N ALA A 10 -14.72 20.97 2.06
CA ALA A 10 -13.98 21.99 1.32
C ALA A 10 -12.50 21.93 1.71
N HIS A 11 -11.71 21.25 0.88
CA HIS A 11 -10.45 21.73 0.30
C HIS A 11 -9.30 22.28 1.16
N ASP A 12 -9.39 22.41 2.47
CA ASP A 12 -8.30 22.95 3.29
C ASP A 12 -8.21 22.18 4.62
N ALA A 13 -6.97 21.86 5.00
CA ALA A 13 -6.55 21.24 6.26
C ALA A 13 -6.67 19.71 6.34
N GLU A 14 -5.84 19.01 5.58
CA GLU A 14 -5.19 17.82 6.12
C GLU A 14 -3.68 17.92 5.89
N ASP A 15 -3.01 18.69 6.75
CA ASP A 15 -1.71 18.24 7.28
C ASP A 15 -1.98 16.89 7.98
N ILE A 16 -2.16 15.83 7.19
CA ILE A 16 -2.02 14.47 7.70
C ILE A 16 -0.59 14.44 8.18
N LEU A 17 -0.40 14.40 9.50
CA LEU A 17 0.84 13.99 10.13
C LEU A 17 1.17 12.60 9.58
N ASN A 18 1.89 12.57 8.46
CA ASN A 18 2.27 11.38 7.70
C ASN A 18 3.47 10.75 8.42
N LEU A 19 3.25 10.34 9.67
CA LEU A 19 4.32 10.06 10.64
C LEU A 19 4.94 8.67 10.51
N SER A 20 4.58 7.88 9.50
CA SER A 20 5.29 6.64 9.19
C SER A 20 4.95 6.14 7.79
N SER A 21 5.84 6.38 6.82
CA SER A 21 5.81 5.67 5.54
C SER A 21 6.28 4.24 5.75
N VAL A 22 5.55 3.26 5.23
CA VAL A 22 6.02 1.88 5.15
C VAL A 22 6.82 1.75 3.85
N TYR A 23 8.10 1.45 3.95
CA TYR A 23 8.93 1.14 2.78
C TYR A 23 8.69 -0.31 2.35
N TYR A 24 8.52 -0.50 1.05
CA TYR A 24 8.26 -1.81 0.44
C TYR A 24 9.20 -2.00 -0.76
N GLN A 25 9.79 -3.19 -0.86
CA GLN A 25 10.64 -3.60 -1.98
C GLN A 25 10.13 -4.95 -2.51
N PRO A 26 9.79 -5.05 -3.81
CA PRO A 26 9.26 -6.28 -4.41
C PRO A 26 10.39 -7.25 -4.80
N GLU A 27 10.98 -7.92 -3.80
CA GLU A 27 12.18 -8.75 -3.99
C GLU A 27 12.03 -9.79 -5.10
N LYS A 28 10.88 -10.48 -5.18
CA LYS A 28 10.67 -11.50 -6.21
C LYS A 28 10.63 -10.92 -7.62
N ALA A 29 10.03 -9.75 -7.80
CA ALA A 29 10.03 -9.07 -9.09
C ALA A 29 11.44 -8.63 -9.48
N VAL A 30 12.25 -8.17 -8.51
CA VAL A 30 13.67 -7.84 -8.73
C VAL A 30 14.45 -9.08 -9.12
N ASP A 31 14.30 -10.19 -8.38
CA ASP A 31 14.98 -11.45 -8.66
C ASP A 31 14.63 -12.00 -10.05
N THR A 32 13.35 -11.91 -10.45
CA THR A 32 12.91 -12.28 -11.81
C THR A 32 13.62 -11.46 -12.88
N LEU A 33 13.74 -10.14 -12.70
CA LEU A 33 14.42 -9.26 -13.65
C LEU A 33 15.94 -9.45 -13.67
N LEU A 34 16.55 -9.85 -12.55
CA LEU A 34 17.97 -10.20 -12.49
C LEU A 34 18.27 -11.51 -13.22
N ALA A 35 17.34 -12.47 -13.17
CA ALA A 35 17.46 -13.75 -13.86
C ALA A 35 17.15 -13.63 -15.37
N ASP A 36 16.11 -12.86 -15.72
CA ASP A 36 15.70 -12.58 -17.10
C ASP A 36 15.24 -11.12 -17.26
N PRO A 37 16.13 -10.23 -17.72
CA PRO A 37 15.82 -8.81 -17.91
C PRO A 37 14.70 -8.52 -18.92
N ASP A 38 14.46 -9.44 -19.86
CA ASP A 38 13.49 -9.30 -20.95
C ASP A 38 12.08 -9.76 -20.54
N THR A 39 11.92 -10.29 -19.32
CA THR A 39 10.61 -10.65 -18.76
C THR A 39 9.59 -9.51 -18.94
N ASP A 40 8.41 -9.85 -19.44
CA ASP A 40 7.29 -8.91 -19.53
C ASP A 40 6.96 -8.36 -18.13
N LYS A 41 6.95 -7.04 -18.00
CA LYS A 41 6.77 -6.37 -16.70
C LYS A 41 5.38 -6.65 -16.12
N SER A 42 4.38 -6.92 -16.95
CA SER A 42 3.03 -7.30 -16.50
C SER A 42 2.92 -8.73 -15.98
N GLU A 43 3.92 -9.57 -16.26
CA GLU A 43 4.01 -10.96 -15.77
C GLU A 43 4.86 -11.08 -14.50
N LEU A 44 5.40 -9.97 -13.99
CA LEU A 44 6.20 -9.98 -12.77
C LEU A 44 5.38 -10.50 -11.57
N PRO A 45 6.03 -11.24 -10.65
CA PRO A 45 5.37 -11.79 -9.47
C PRO A 45 4.54 -10.75 -8.70
N VAL A 46 3.30 -11.13 -8.38
CA VAL A 46 2.40 -10.34 -7.53
C VAL A 46 2.67 -10.66 -6.07
N ASP A 47 2.76 -9.63 -5.25
CA ASP A 47 2.94 -9.75 -3.81
C ASP A 47 1.67 -9.36 -3.03
N GLU A 48 1.53 -9.92 -1.84
CA GLU A 48 0.46 -9.57 -0.89
C GLU A 48 1.08 -8.94 0.36
N VAL A 49 0.86 -7.64 0.56
CA VAL A 49 1.29 -6.89 1.74
C VAL A 49 0.14 -6.83 2.74
N THR A 50 0.37 -7.34 3.96
CA THR A 50 -0.59 -7.24 5.06
C THR A 50 -0.15 -6.17 6.04
N ILE A 51 -0.95 -5.12 6.18
CA ILE A 51 -0.77 -4.07 7.19
C ILE A 51 -1.67 -4.43 8.38
N THR A 52 -1.07 -4.57 9.56
CA THR A 52 -1.78 -4.81 10.81
C THR A 52 -1.56 -3.64 11.76
N VAL A 53 -2.65 -2.98 12.14
CA VAL A 53 -2.64 -1.94 13.17
C VAL A 53 -3.11 -2.57 14.48
N THR A 54 -2.30 -2.48 15.53
CA THR A 54 -2.71 -2.86 16.88
C THR A 54 -2.96 -1.60 17.69
N PHE A 55 -4.19 -1.42 18.17
CA PHE A 55 -4.59 -0.27 18.96
C PHE A 55 -4.22 -0.46 20.44
N GLN A 56 -4.17 0.63 21.21
CA GLN A 56 -3.83 0.57 22.64
C GLN A 56 -4.80 -0.30 23.46
N ASP A 57 -6.06 -0.43 23.01
CA ASP A 57 -7.07 -1.30 23.63
C ASP A 57 -6.91 -2.80 23.24
N GLY A 58 -5.85 -3.14 22.51
CA GLY A 58 -5.53 -4.49 22.06
C GLY A 58 -6.29 -4.94 20.82
N LYS A 59 -7.23 -4.15 20.30
CA LYS A 59 -7.91 -4.48 19.03
C LYS A 59 -6.93 -4.42 17.86
N LYS A 60 -7.24 -5.15 16.80
CA LYS A 60 -6.47 -5.16 15.57
C LYS A 60 -7.33 -4.80 14.37
N ALA A 61 -6.81 -3.97 13.49
CA ALA A 61 -7.31 -3.80 12.13
C ALA A 61 -6.30 -4.40 11.16
N ARG A 62 -6.80 -5.09 10.13
CA ARG A 62 -5.99 -5.66 9.06
C ARG A 62 -6.42 -5.06 7.74
N LYS A 63 -5.46 -4.67 6.92
CA LYS A 63 -5.66 -4.31 5.52
C LYS A 63 -4.70 -5.12 4.67
N THR A 64 -5.22 -5.68 3.58
CA THR A 64 -4.41 -6.41 2.61
C THR A 64 -4.29 -5.57 1.34
N VAL A 65 -3.08 -5.45 0.83
CA VAL A 65 -2.75 -4.75 -0.40
C VAL A 65 -2.07 -5.74 -1.33
N ASN A 66 -2.66 -5.94 -2.50
CA ASN A 66 -1.98 -6.63 -3.58
C ASN A 66 -1.07 -5.65 -4.31
N VAL A 67 0.15 -6.07 -4.62
CA VAL A 67 1.10 -5.31 -5.43
C VAL A 67 1.36 -6.06 -6.72
N SER A 68 0.99 -5.46 -7.84
CA SER A 68 1.27 -5.96 -9.19
C SER A 68 2.02 -4.90 -10.00
N PHE A 69 2.43 -5.23 -11.22
CA PHE A 69 3.13 -4.31 -12.12
C PHE A 69 2.35 -4.19 -13.42
N ASP A 70 2.29 -2.98 -13.97
CA ASP A 70 1.79 -2.80 -15.33
C ASP A 70 2.90 -3.06 -16.36
N LYS A 71 2.53 -2.94 -17.64
CA LYS A 71 3.44 -3.15 -18.77
C LYS A 71 4.68 -2.27 -18.76
N ASP A 72 4.64 -1.13 -18.07
CA ASP A 72 5.76 -0.18 -17.98
C ASP A 72 6.61 -0.44 -16.71
N GLY A 73 6.25 -1.47 -15.92
CA GLY A 73 6.91 -1.82 -14.67
C GLY A 73 6.54 -0.91 -13.50
N VAL A 74 5.47 -0.11 -13.62
CA VAL A 74 4.99 0.73 -12.52
C VAL A 74 4.19 -0.14 -11.56
N ALA A 75 4.53 -0.04 -10.27
CA ALA A 75 3.85 -0.77 -9.21
C ALA A 75 2.41 -0.24 -9.02
N GLN A 76 1.46 -1.18 -8.97
CA GLN A 76 0.04 -0.94 -8.78
C GLN A 76 -0.38 -1.53 -7.43
N PHE A 77 -0.99 -0.71 -6.57
CA PHE A 77 -1.38 -1.09 -5.21
C PHE A 77 -2.90 -1.19 -5.11
N VAL A 78 -3.43 -2.40 -4.99
CA VAL A 78 -4.87 -2.64 -4.92
C VAL A 78 -5.26 -3.07 -3.51
N MET A 79 -6.10 -2.26 -2.87
CA MET A 79 -6.65 -2.54 -1.55
C MET A 79 -7.78 -3.58 -1.65
N LYS A 80 -7.65 -4.67 -0.88
CA LYS A 80 -8.74 -5.63 -0.63
C LYS A 80 -9.55 -5.27 0.61
#